data_AF-K1TBZ5-F1
#
_entry.id   AF-K1TBZ5-F1
#
_cell.length_a   1.000
_cell.length_b   1.000
_cell.length_c   1.000
_cell.angle_alpha   90.00
_cell.angle_beta   90.00
_cell.angle_gamma   90.00
#
_symmetry.space_group_name_H-M   'P 1'
#
loop_
_entity.id
_entity.type
_entity.pdbx_description
1 polymer ?
#
loop_
_entity_poly.entity_id
_entity_poly.type
_entity_poly.pdbx_seq_one_letter_code
_entity_poly.pdbx_strand_id
1 'polypeptide(L)' 'RVGDHLVYLGKLDNFEDKLARLKEFYKKGLNQVGWNKYSRINLEFSNQIICTKRENKK' A
#
# COMPACT_ATOMS: atom_id res chain seq x y z
N ARG A 1 -2.89 15.40 -5.88
CA ARG A 1 -1.64 14.81 -6.41
C ARG A 1 -1.59 13.37 -5.94
N VAL A 2 -1.54 12.41 -6.87
CA VAL A 2 -1.29 10.99 -6.56
C VAL A 2 0.18 10.87 -6.12
N GLY A 3 0.44 10.15 -5.02
CA GLY A 3 1.81 9.90 -4.55
C GLY A 3 2.42 8.69 -5.23
N ASP A 4 3.75 8.67 -5.39
CA ASP A 4 4.46 7.51 -5.92
C ASP A 4 4.57 6.41 -4.85
N HIS A 5 3.91 5.28 -5.07
CA HIS A 5 3.94 4.13 -4.16
C HIS A 5 4.61 2.93 -4.85
N LEU A 6 5.62 2.34 -4.20
CA LEU A 6 6.14 1.04 -4.59
C LEU A 6 5.31 -0.06 -3.92
N VAL A 7 4.58 -0.84 -4.73
CA VAL A 7 3.77 -1.96 -4.24
C VAL A 7 4.57 -3.25 -4.38
N TYR A 8 4.69 -4.01 -3.28
CA TYR A 8 5.31 -5.33 -3.24
C TYR A 8 4.25 -6.40 -3.00
N LEU A 9 4.00 -7.25 -4.00
CA LEU A 9 3.02 -8.34 -3.91
C LEU A 9 3.56 -9.59 -3.18
N GLY A 10 4.88 -9.78 -3.18
CA GLY A 10 5.50 -11.05 -2.78
C GLY A 10 5.22 -12.14 -3.81
N LYS A 11 4.89 -13.35 -3.33
CA LYS A 11 4.48 -14.47 -4.19
C LYS A 11 3.20 -14.16 -4.97
N LEU A 12 3.01 -14.78 -6.14
CA LEU A 12 1.84 -14.55 -7.01
C LEU A 12 0.59 -15.38 -6.62
N ASP A 13 0.64 -16.09 -5.51
CA ASP A 13 -0.50 -16.77 -4.91
C ASP A 13 -1.58 -15.76 -4.48
N ASN A 14 -2.84 -16.06 -4.77
CA ASN A 14 -4.02 -15.24 -4.42
C ASN A 14 -3.83 -13.75 -4.75
N PHE A 15 -3.18 -13.43 -5.88
CA PHE A 15 -2.85 -12.06 -6.23
C PHE A 15 -4.10 -11.19 -6.41
N GLU A 16 -5.22 -11.78 -6.83
CA GLU A 16 -6.51 -11.11 -6.97
C GLU A 16 -6.98 -10.54 -5.62
N ASP A 17 -6.90 -11.34 -4.54
CA ASP A 17 -7.24 -10.90 -3.18
C ASP A 17 -6.28 -9.82 -2.67
N LYS A 18 -4.98 -9.95 -2.99
CA LYS A 18 -3.97 -8.92 -2.67
C LYS A 18 -4.32 -7.59 -3.35
N LEU A 19 -4.68 -7.62 -4.63
CA LEU A 19 -5.08 -6.43 -5.39
C LEU A 19 -6.41 -5.85 -4.92
N ALA A 20 -7.38 -6.69 -4.55
CA ALA A 20 -8.65 -6.25 -3.98
C ALA A 20 -8.45 -5.49 -2.67
N ARG A 21 -7.61 -6.02 -1.77
CA ARG A 21 -7.23 -5.34 -0.52
C ARG A 21 -6.48 -4.04 -0.77
N LEU A 22 -5.58 -4.01 -1.74
CA LEU A 22 -4.87 -2.77 -2.13
C LEU A 22 -5.83 -1.69 -2.61
N LYS A 23 -6.78 -2.06 -3.48
CA LYS A 23 -7.82 -1.14 -3.99
C LYS A 23 -8.64 -0.55 -2.86
N GLU A 24 -9.02 -1.37 -1.89
CA GLU A 24 -9.76 -0.92 -0.71
C GLU A 24 -8.92 0.02 0.16
N PHE A 25 -7.64 -0.30 0.36
CA PHE A 25 -6.71 0.57 1.07
C PHE A 25 -6.54 1.94 0.38
N TYR A 26 -6.48 1.98 -0.95
CA TYR A 26 -6.40 3.23 -1.70
C TYR A 26 -7.67 4.07 -1.57
N LYS A 27 -8.84 3.42 -1.60
CA LYS A 27 -10.14 4.10 -1.51
C LYS A 27 -10.46 4.61 -0.11
N LYS A 28 -10.13 3.85 0.93
CA LYS A 28 -10.51 4.18 2.31
C LYS A 28 -9.32 4.64 3.15
N GLY A 29 -8.25 3.86 3.18
CA GLY A 29 -7.07 4.14 4.00
C GLY A 29 -6.35 5.42 3.58
N LEU A 30 -5.91 5.52 2.31
CA LEU A 30 -5.15 6.67 1.81
C LEU A 30 -5.96 7.97 1.81
N ASN A 31 -7.28 7.90 1.60
CA ASN A 31 -8.15 9.06 1.67
C ASN A 31 -8.26 9.64 3.09
N GLN A 32 -8.06 8.83 4.13
CA GLN A 32 -8.05 9.32 5.52
C GLN A 32 -6.67 9.79 5.96
N VAL A 33 -5.60 9.08 5.60
CA VAL A 33 -4.24 9.35 6.13
C VAL A 33 -3.38 10.24 5.23
N GLY A 34 -3.76 10.41 3.97
CA GLY A 34 -3.06 11.21 2.97
C GLY A 34 -2.14 10.41 2.04
N TRP A 35 -2.21 10.74 0.74
CA TRP A 35 -1.49 10.09 -0.36
C TRP A 35 0.04 10.20 -0.31
N ASN A 36 0.59 11.07 0.53
CA ASN A 36 2.04 11.29 0.62
C ASN A 36 2.68 10.71 1.88
N LYS A 37 1.89 10.02 2.72
CA LYS A 37 2.36 9.49 4.01
C LYS A 37 3.28 8.29 3.87
N TYR A 38 3.09 7.48 2.83
CA TYR A 38 3.79 6.22 2.63
C TYR A 38 4.55 6.23 1.31
N SER A 39 5.68 5.53 1.28
CA SER A 39 6.49 5.31 0.06
C SER A 39 6.36 3.90 -0.47
N ARG A 40 6.18 2.91 0.42
CA ARG A 40 6.10 1.49 0.08
C ARG A 40 4.89 0.83 0.72
N ILE A 41 4.27 -0.09 -0.01
CA ILE A 41 3.12 -0.87 0.43
C ILE A 41 3.41 -2.35 0.14
N ASN A 42 3.47 -3.18 1.19
CA ASN A 42 3.70 -4.62 1.08
C ASN A 42 2.39 -5.39 1.36
N LEU A 43 2.03 -6.27 0.42
CA LEU A 43 0.82 -7.11 0.39
C LEU A 43 1.12 -8.61 0.53
N GLU A 44 2.38 -8.99 0.75
CA GLU A 44 2.83 -10.38 0.89
C GLU A 44 2.08 -11.11 2.02
N PHE A 45 1.70 -10.39 3.07
CA PHE A 45 0.99 -10.93 4.22
C PHE A 45 -0.53 -10.99 3.96
N SER A 46 -1.13 -12.17 4.08
CA SER A 46 -2.52 -12.43 3.70
C SER A 46 -3.56 -11.62 4.48
N ASN A 47 -3.24 -11.17 5.70
CA ASN A 47 -4.18 -10.47 6.58
C ASN A 47 -3.75 -9.06 6.95
N GLN A 48 -2.62 -8.57 6.42
CA GLN A 48 -2.06 -7.27 6.81
C GLN A 48 -1.48 -6.54 5.61
N ILE A 49 -1.60 -5.21 5.61
CA ILE A 49 -0.92 -4.34 4.65
C ILE A 49 0.14 -3.57 5.43
N ILE A 50 1.41 -3.84 5.13
CA ILE A 50 2.53 -3.18 5.80
C ILE A 50 2.94 -1.97 4.96
N CYS A 51 2.89 -0.77 5.54
CA CYS A 51 3.29 0.46 4.87
C CYS A 51 4.57 1.04 5.47
N THR A 52 5.53 1.40 4.63
CA THR A 52 6.71 2.16 5.04
C THR A 52 6.40 3.65 4.92
N LYS A 53 6.58 4.40 6.01
CA LYS A 53 6.43 5.87 6.00
C LYS A 53 7.43 6.47 5.03
N ARG A 54 6.99 7.49 4.29
CA ARG A 54 7.90 8.29 3.49
C ARG A 54 8.77 9.10 4.44
N GLU A 55 10.08 8.88 4.40
CA GLU A 55 11.03 9.73 5.11
C GLU A 55 11.13 11.07 4.37
N ASN A 56 10.85 12.15 5.08
CA ASN A 56 11.25 13.47 4.60
C ASN A 56 12.73 13.61 4.95
N LYS A 57 13.61 13.33 3.99
CA LYS A 57 15.00 13.80 4.10
C LYS A 57 14.93 15.33 4.17
N LYS A 58 15.14 15.86 5.37
CA LYS A 58 15.47 17.26 5.58
C LYS A 58 16.87 17.53 5.04
#